data_AF-A0A357A7Z0-F1
#
_entry.id   AF-A0A357A7Z0-F1
#
_cell.length_a   1.000
_cell.length_b   1.000
_cell.length_c   1.000
_cell.angle_alpha   90.00
_cell.angle_beta   90.00
_cell.angle_gamma   90.00
#
_symmetry.space_group_name_H-M   'P 1'
#
loop_
_entity.id
_entity.type
_entity.pdbx_description
1 polymer ?
#
loop_
_entity_poly.entity_id
_entity_poly.type
_entity_poly.pdbx_seq_one_letter_code
_entity_poly.pdbx_strand_id
1 'polypeptide(L)'
;MFHYHRRDRRVEQLTLDHTVAAALVRGGMITREMGQYHEGRNQLEFYLGRETLPGDPLIEMSLEPGDRLLLCTDGISSSIDSLLLLSCLTIASLPECAQALIDTAKKQDRRTIRL
;
A
#
# COMPACT_ATOMS: atom_id res chain seq x y z
N MET A 1 -1.08 -4.62 -0.45
CA MET A 1 -0.68 -5.38 -1.65
C MET A 1 -1.13 -4.62 -2.89
N PHE A 2 -0.32 -4.64 -3.94
CA PHE A 2 -0.61 -3.95 -5.20
C PHE A 2 -0.43 -4.87 -6.40
N HIS A 3 -1.21 -4.62 -7.45
CA HIS A 3 -1.09 -5.24 -8.77
C HIS A 3 -0.68 -4.18 -9.79
N TYR A 4 0.44 -4.41 -10.46
CA TYR A 4 0.83 -3.66 -11.63
C TYR A 4 0.37 -4.38 -12.88
N HIS A 5 -0.51 -3.71 -13.64
CA HIS A 5 -1.01 -4.15 -14.93
C HIS A 5 -0.04 -3.67 -16.01
N ARG A 6 0.67 -4.59 -16.65
CA ARG A 6 1.75 -4.26 -17.60
C ARG A 6 1.23 -3.54 -18.84
N ARG A 7 0.08 -3.99 -19.36
CA ARG A 7 -0.53 -3.47 -20.59
C ARG A 7 -1.02 -2.03 -20.41
N ASP A 8 -1.73 -1.78 -19.31
CA ASP A 8 -2.35 -0.48 -19.03
C ASP A 8 -1.39 0.50 -18.36
N ARG A 9 -0.22 0.02 -17.92
CA ARG A 9 0.75 0.77 -17.10
C ARG A 9 0.10 1.44 -15.89
N ARG A 10 -0.75 0.69 -15.18
CA ARG A 10 -1.44 1.17 -13.95
C ARG A 10 -1.10 0.29 -12.76
N VAL A 11 -1.17 0.89 -11.57
CA VAL A 11 -1.03 0.18 -10.30
C VAL A 11 -2.35 0.25 -9.56
N GLU A 12 -2.82 -0.90 -9.10
CA GLU A 12 -4.07 -1.06 -8.37
C GLU A 12 -3.76 -1.59 -6.96
N GLN A 13 -4.32 -0.96 -5.93
CA GLN A 13 -4.24 -1.47 -4.57
C GLN A 13 -5.32 -2.53 -4.35
N LEU A 14 -4.91 -3.74 -3.98
CA LEU A 14 -5.84 -4.87 -3.83
C LEU A 14 -6.38 -5.02 -2.41
N THR A 15 -5.62 -4.59 -1.41
CA THR A 15 -5.97 -4.76 0.01
C THR A 15 -6.23 -3.41 0.66
N LEU A 16 -7.26 -3.35 1.49
CA LEU A 16 -7.50 -2.22 2.39
C LEU A 16 -6.80 -2.48 3.73
N ASP A 17 -6.29 -1.42 4.34
CA ASP A 17 -5.62 -1.54 5.62
C ASP A 17 -6.65 -1.74 6.75
N HIS A 18 -6.33 -2.65 7.67
CA HIS A 18 -7.07 -2.83 8.92
C HIS A 18 -6.49 -1.92 10.00
N THR A 19 -6.66 -0.61 9.82
CA THR A 19 -6.32 0.41 10.82
C THR A 19 -7.59 1.06 11.37
N VAL A 20 -7.50 1.62 12.58
CA VAL A 20 -8.61 2.32 13.23
C VAL A 20 -9.15 3.44 12.34
N ALA A 21 -8.27 4.25 11.74
CA ALA A 21 -8.71 5.29 10.80
C ALA A 21 -9.43 4.71 9.58
N ALA A 22 -8.93 3.61 9.00
CA ALA A 22 -9.59 2.95 7.87
C ALA A 22 -10.97 2.39 8.27
N ALA A 23 -11.12 1.86 9.47
CA ALA A 23 -12.41 1.41 10.00
C ALA A 23 -13.42 2.56 10.14
N LEU A 24 -12.98 3.72 10.65
CA LEU A 24 -13.82 4.92 10.77
C LEU A 24 -14.25 5.45 9.39
N VAL A 25 -13.35 5.43 8.41
CA VAL A 25 -13.68 5.78 7.01
C VAL A 25 -14.71 4.80 6.44
N ARG A 26 -14.48 3.48 6.58
CA ARG A 26 -15.42 2.45 6.10
C ARG A 26 -16.80 2.55 6.76
N GLY A 27 -16.84 2.94 8.04
CA GLY A 27 -18.08 3.17 8.79
C GLY A 27 -18.77 4.51 8.47
N GLY A 28 -18.20 5.34 7.59
CA GLY A 28 -18.76 6.64 7.23
C GLY A 28 -18.64 7.72 8.31
N MET A 29 -17.85 7.47 9.35
CA MET A 29 -17.68 8.40 10.48
C MET A 29 -16.77 9.57 10.11
N ILE A 30 -15.80 9.32 9.22
CA ILE A 30 -14.89 10.34 8.68
C ILE A 30 -14.70 10.14 7.18
N THR A 31 -14.34 11.21 6.47
CA THR A 31 -13.98 11.17 5.04
C THR A 31 -12.62 10.52 4.83
N ARG A 32 -12.33 10.06 3.60
CA ARG A 32 -11.03 9.50 3.24
C ARG A 32 -9.88 10.49 3.48
N GLU A 33 -10.10 11.76 3.17
CA GLU A 33 -9.12 12.85 3.37
C GLU A 33 -8.79 13.00 4.86
N MET A 34 -9.79 13.05 5.73
CA MET A 34 -9.60 13.07 7.19
C MET A 34 -8.86 11.83 7.70
N GLY A 35 -9.16 10.65 7.15
CA GLY A 35 -8.49 9.39 7.53
C GLY A 35 -6.98 9.41 7.31
N GLN A 36 -6.48 10.12 6.30
CA GLN A 36 -5.03 10.22 6.01
C GLN A 36 -4.25 10.92 7.12
N TYR A 37 -4.89 11.85 7.84
CA TYR A 37 -4.26 12.65 8.89
C TYR A 37 -4.69 12.24 10.30
N HIS A 38 -5.63 11.29 10.41
CA HIS A 38 -6.16 10.81 11.68
C HIS A 38 -5.05 10.22 12.58
N GLU A 39 -5.17 10.40 13.89
CA GLU A 39 -4.20 9.89 14.87
C GLU A 39 -4.10 8.35 14.84
N GLY A 40 -5.24 7.68 14.69
CA GLY A 40 -5.36 6.23 14.56
C GLY A 40 -4.96 5.66 13.18
N ARG A 41 -4.32 6.44 12.29
CA ARG A 41 -3.93 5.95 10.95
C ARG A 41 -2.91 4.81 10.97
N ASN A 42 -2.09 4.76 12.02
CA ASN A 42 -1.09 3.70 12.25
C ASN A 42 -1.53 2.72 13.36
N GLN A 43 -2.73 2.87 13.92
CA GLN A 43 -3.24 1.98 14.95
C GLN A 43 -3.94 0.80 14.29
N LEU A 44 -3.43 -0.41 14.49
CA LEU A 44 -4.01 -1.62 13.92
C LEU A 44 -5.38 -1.91 14.53
N GLU A 45 -6.36 -2.10 13.66
CA GLU A 45 -7.65 -2.67 13.99
C GLU A 45 -7.52 -4.18 14.19
N PHE A 46 -6.75 -4.88 13.34
CA PHE A 46 -6.51 -6.32 13.47
C PHE A 46 -5.01 -6.65 13.37
N TYR A 47 -4.62 -7.70 14.09
CA TYR A 47 -3.27 -8.24 14.10
C TYR A 47 -3.32 -9.73 14.38
N LEU A 48 -2.30 -10.45 13.89
CA LEU A 48 -2.17 -11.88 14.15
C LEU A 48 -1.97 -12.13 15.65
N GLY A 49 -2.77 -13.03 16.23
CA GLY A 49 -2.77 -13.31 17.69
C GLY A 49 -3.90 -12.66 18.46
N ARG A 50 -4.81 -11.93 17.79
CA ARG A 50 -6.10 -11.52 18.36
C ARG A 50 -7.05 -12.72 18.41
N GLU A 51 -7.92 -12.80 19.42
CA GLU A 51 -8.90 -13.89 19.57
C GLU A 51 -9.85 -14.00 18.38
N THR A 52 -10.16 -12.86 17.76
CA THR A 52 -10.99 -12.76 16.56
C THR A 52 -10.23 -12.02 15.47
N LEU A 53 -10.20 -12.65 14.29
CA LEU A 53 -9.70 -12.05 13.06
C LEU A 53 -10.92 -11.69 12.18
N PRO A 54 -10.79 -10.68 11.31
CA PRO A 54 -11.84 -10.40 10.35
C PRO A 54 -11.99 -11.61 9.42
N GLY A 55 -13.21 -11.85 8.95
CA GLY A 55 -13.43 -12.72 7.80
C GLY A 55 -12.92 -12.00 6.57
N ASP A 56 -11.60 -11.96 6.39
CA ASP A 56 -11.00 -11.23 5.27
C ASP A 56 -11.40 -11.87 3.95
N PRO A 57 -11.77 -11.07 2.94
CA PRO A 57 -12.17 -11.59 1.65
C PRO A 57 -10.98 -12.28 0.98
N LEU A 58 -11.22 -13.50 0.48
CA LEU A 58 -10.34 -14.11 -0.49
C LEU A 58 -10.30 -13.21 -1.73
N ILE A 59 -9.11 -12.74 -2.11
CA ILE A 59 -8.94 -11.97 -3.33
C ILE A 59 -8.56 -12.94 -4.44
N GLU A 60 -9.49 -13.14 -5.38
CA GLU A 60 -9.23 -13.86 -6.62
C GLU A 60 -8.91 -12.87 -7.75
N MET A 61 -7.87 -13.16 -8.52
CA MET A 61 -7.47 -12.31 -9.64
C MET A 61 -6.79 -13.11 -10.74
N SER A 62 -6.92 -12.62 -11.97
CA SER A 62 -6.18 -13.14 -13.12
C SER A 62 -4.93 -12.31 -13.37
N LEU A 63 -3.82 -12.95 -13.70
CA LEU A 63 -2.57 -12.30 -14.06
C LEU A 63 -2.30 -12.47 -15.55
N GLU A 64 -1.91 -11.39 -16.22
CA GLU A 64 -1.42 -11.45 -17.60
C GLU A 64 0.12 -11.53 -17.62
N PRO A 65 0.73 -12.07 -18.70
CA PRO A 65 2.18 -12.10 -18.83
C PRO A 65 2.81 -10.70 -18.68
N GLY A 66 3.75 -10.60 -17.73
CA GLY A 66 4.48 -9.36 -17.44
C GLY A 66 3.85 -8.48 -16.35
N ASP A 67 2.65 -8.82 -15.87
CA ASP A 67 2.10 -8.24 -14.64
C ASP A 67 2.98 -8.52 -13.43
N ARG A 68 2.80 -7.70 -12.40
CA ARG A 68 3.56 -7.84 -11.15
C ARG A 68 2.68 -7.67 -9.94
N LEU A 69 2.98 -8.46 -8.92
CA LEU A 69 2.41 -8.32 -7.58
C LEU A 69 3.47 -7.75 -6.65
N LEU A 70 3.09 -6.71 -5.91
CA LEU A 70 3.89 -6.12 -4.85
C LEU A 70 3.21 -6.39 -3.51
N LEU A 71 3.85 -7.26 -2.73
CA LEU A 71 3.60 -7.36 -1.31
C LEU A 71 4.65 -6.52 -0.59
N CYS A 72 4.20 -5.55 0.20
CA CYS A 72 5.06 -4.64 0.93
C CYS A 72 4.42 -4.26 2.25
N THR A 73 5.24 -3.74 3.16
CA THR A 73 4.78 -3.12 4.40
C THR A 73 4.31 -1.69 4.14
N ASP A 74 3.71 -1.10 5.17
CA ASP A 74 3.34 0.32 5.25
C ASP A 74 4.52 1.27 4.99
N GLY A 75 5.75 0.86 5.33
CA GLY A 75 6.97 1.62 5.01
C GLY A 75 7.24 1.86 3.52
N ILE A 76 6.54 1.15 2.61
CA ILE A 76 6.54 1.44 1.17
C ILE A 76 5.24 2.14 0.78
N SER A 77 4.08 1.56 1.13
CA SER A 77 2.78 2.04 0.66
C SER A 77 2.38 3.41 1.20
N SER A 78 2.87 3.80 2.38
CA SER A 78 2.61 5.13 2.95
C SER A 78 3.62 6.19 2.49
N SER A 79 4.83 5.77 2.10
CA SER A 79 5.94 6.69 1.81
C SER A 79 6.09 7.03 0.33
N ILE A 80 5.50 6.23 -0.56
CA ILE A 80 5.62 6.40 -2.02
C ILE A 80 4.25 6.65 -2.63
N ASP A 81 4.12 7.73 -3.39
CA ASP A 81 2.90 7.99 -4.17
C ASP A 81 2.73 7.02 -5.36
N SER A 82 1.54 7.00 -5.95
CA SER A 82 1.21 6.06 -7.03
C SER A 82 2.06 6.22 -8.30
N LEU A 83 2.53 7.44 -8.61
CA LEU A 83 3.34 7.71 -9.79
C LEU A 83 4.76 7.18 -9.61
N LEU A 84 5.36 7.41 -8.44
CA LEU A 84 6.67 6.88 -8.09
C LEU A 84 6.64 5.36 -7.97
N LEU A 85 5.58 4.80 -7.38
CA LEU A 85 5.38 3.36 -7.28
C LEU A 85 5.30 2.73 -8.67
N LEU A 86 4.52 3.30 -9.58
CA LEU A 86 4.45 2.89 -10.98
C LEU A 86 5.82 2.95 -11.67
N SER A 87 6.58 4.03 -11.46
CA SER A 87 7.91 4.18 -12.05
C SER A 87 8.85 3.04 -11.65
N CYS A 88 8.87 2.68 -10.36
CA CYS A 88 9.67 1.58 -9.85
C CYS A 88 9.21 0.23 -10.42
N LEU A 89 7.89 0.00 -10.44
CA LEU A 89 7.30 -1.26 -10.91
C LEU A 89 7.50 -1.49 -12.42
N THR A 90 7.89 -0.48 -13.19
CA THR A 90 8.23 -0.63 -14.62
C THR A 90 9.67 -1.10 -14.89
N ILE A 91 10.55 -1.12 -13.88
CA ILE A 91 11.96 -1.55 -14.02
C ILE A 91 12.02 -3.04 -14.38
N ALA A 92 12.69 -3.42 -15.47
CA ALA A 92 12.64 -4.78 -16.00
C ALA A 92 13.09 -5.87 -15.00
N SER A 93 14.19 -5.64 -14.28
CA SER A 93 14.75 -6.56 -13.28
C SER A 93 13.99 -6.45 -11.95
N LEU A 94 13.52 -7.59 -11.41
CA LEU A 94 12.85 -7.62 -10.11
C LEU A 94 13.77 -7.19 -8.94
N PRO A 95 15.03 -7.63 -8.86
CA PRO A 95 15.98 -7.13 -7.86
C PRO A 95 16.17 -5.61 -7.92
N GLU A 96 16.35 -5.04 -9.11
CA GLU A 96 16.52 -3.60 -9.28
C GLU A 96 15.24 -2.83 -8.94
N CYS A 97 14.08 -3.37 -9.31
CA CYS A 97 12.78 -2.84 -8.91
C CYS A 97 12.64 -2.79 -7.39
N ALA A 98 12.98 -3.88 -6.69
CA ALA A 98 12.91 -3.95 -5.23
C ALA A 98 13.84 -2.93 -4.58
N GLN A 99 15.07 -2.81 -5.08
CA GLN A 99 16.02 -1.82 -4.57
C GLN A 99 15.54 -0.37 -4.82
N ALA A 100 15.01 -0.09 -6.01
CA ALA A 100 14.46 1.22 -6.35
C ALA A 100 13.28 1.60 -5.45
N LEU A 101 12.41 0.65 -5.10
CA LEU A 101 11.32 0.87 -4.14
C LEU A 101 11.88 1.27 -2.77
N ILE A 102 12.86 0.53 -2.25
CA ILE A 102 13.50 0.81 -0.96
C ILE A 102 14.16 2.20 -0.95
N ASP A 103 14.94 2.51 -1.99
CA ASP A 103 15.66 3.77 -2.08
C ASP A 103 14.72 4.97 -2.24
N THR A 104 13.62 4.78 -2.98
CA THR A 104 12.59 5.82 -3.16
C THR A 104 11.86 6.09 -1.85
N ALA A 105 11.43 5.05 -1.13
CA ALA A 105 10.80 5.21 0.19
C ALA A 105 11.72 5.98 1.17
N LYS A 106 12.99 5.57 1.27
CA LYS A 106 13.98 6.24 2.14
C LYS A 106 14.19 7.71 1.78
N LYS A 107 14.12 8.07 0.50
CA LYS A 107 14.27 9.46 0.03
C LYS A 107 13.05 10.32 0.39
N GLN A 108 11.85 9.76 0.31
CA GLN A 108 10.61 10.48 0.66
C GLN A 108 10.47 10.65 2.17
N ASP A 109 10.81 9.64 2.96
CA ASP A 109 10.76 9.71 4.42
C ASP A 109 11.67 10.83 4.97
N ARG A 110 12.86 11.00 4.38
CA ARG A 110 13.77 12.11 4.71
C ARG A 110 13.25 13.51 4.36
N ARG A 111 12.25 13.63 3.49
CA ARG A 111 11.62 14.93 3.16
C ARG A 111 10.51 15.32 4.14
N THR A 112 9.91 14.33 4.80
CA THR A 112 8.85 14.53 5.79
C THR A 112 9.41 14.98 7.15
N ILE A 113 10.66 14.65 7.46
CA ILE A 113 11.39 15.12 8.64
C ILE A 113 12.11 16.45 8.32
N ARG A 114 11.35 17.51 8.06
CA ARG A 114 11.84 18.88 8.25
C ARG A 114 10.96 19.53 9.31
N LEU A 115 11.46 19.53 10.54
CA LEU A 115 11.05 20.42 11.62
C LEU A 115 11.58 21.82 11.34
#